data_AF-A0A920QK82-F1
#
_entry.id   AF-A0A920QK82-F1
#
_cell.length_a   1.000
_cell.length_b   1.000
_cell.length_c   1.000
_cell.angle_alpha   90.00
_cell.angle_beta   90.00
_cell.angle_gamma   90.00
#
_symmetry.space_group_name_H-M   'P 1'
#
loop_
_entity.id
_entity.type
_entity.pdbx_description
1 polymer ?
#
loop_
_entity_poly.entity_id
_entity_poly.type
_entity_poly.pdbx_seq_one_letter_code
_entity_poly.pdbx_strand_id
1 'polypeptide(L)'
;MILGLIPDCNLKQVSSAGNAAGTGARIALLNHESRNEIEEVVRHVEKVETAVESNFQQHFVNAMAFPNKIDKFPKLAKEVELPAENMNGNIYDIDVPAPKRRRRKKANL
;
A
#
# COMPACT_ATOMS: atom_id res chain seq x y z
N MET A 1 -6.22 6.45 -11.49
CA MET A 1 -4.76 6.39 -11.71
C MET A 1 -4.08 7.73 -11.48
N ILE A 2 -4.66 8.87 -11.88
CA ILE A 2 -4.09 10.23 -11.64
C ILE A 2 -3.70 10.46 -10.17
N LEU A 3 -4.57 10.08 -9.23
CA LEU A 3 -4.32 10.24 -7.79
C LEU A 3 -3.34 9.20 -7.19
N GLY A 4 -2.82 8.23 -7.96
CA GLY A 4 -1.89 7.23 -7.42
C GLY A 4 -2.49 6.07 -6.63
N LEU A 5 -3.82 5.99 -6.49
CA LEU A 5 -4.49 5.00 -5.63
C LEU A 5 -4.45 3.55 -6.14
N ILE A 6 -4.26 3.36 -7.44
CA ILE A 6 -4.21 2.05 -8.10
C ILE A 6 -3.03 2.05 -9.09
N PRO A 7 -2.40 0.88 -9.36
CA PRO A 7 -1.25 0.82 -10.24
C PRO A 7 -1.58 1.19 -11.69
N ASP A 8 -0.56 1.52 -12.47
CA ASP A 8 -0.71 1.77 -13.91
C ASP A 8 -1.13 0.48 -14.64
N CYS A 9 -2.39 0.44 -15.05
CA CYS A 9 -3.00 -0.73 -15.67
C CYS A 9 -3.92 -0.33 -16.82
N ASN A 10 -4.37 -1.32 -17.60
CA ASN A 10 -5.37 -1.04 -18.63
C ASN A 10 -6.69 -0.75 -17.92
N LEU A 11 -7.30 0.42 -18.18
CA LEU A 11 -8.55 0.83 -17.53
C LEU A 11 -9.69 -0.18 -17.72
N LYS A 12 -9.69 -0.94 -18.83
CA LYS A 12 -10.69 -2.00 -19.07
C LYS A 12 -10.59 -3.17 -18.08
N GLN A 13 -9.50 -3.28 -17.33
CA GLN A 13 -9.31 -4.30 -16.28
C GLN A 13 -9.73 -3.79 -14.89
N VAL A 14 -10.20 -2.55 -14.78
CA VAL A 14 -10.59 -1.94 -13.51
C VAL A 14 -12.11 -1.85 -13.47
N SER A 15 -12.71 -2.52 -12.49
CA SER A 15 -14.15 -2.47 -12.23
C SER A 15 -14.42 -2.29 -10.74
N SER A 16 -15.53 -1.64 -10.40
CA SER A 16 -15.97 -1.55 -9.00
C SER A 16 -16.55 -2.89 -8.54
N ALA A 17 -16.06 -3.40 -7.42
CA ALA A 17 -16.64 -4.57 -6.75
C ALA A 17 -17.84 -4.21 -5.85
N GLY A 18 -18.14 -2.91 -5.67
CA GLY A 18 -19.15 -2.45 -4.72
C GLY A 18 -18.86 -2.90 -3.29
N ASN A 19 -19.91 -3.17 -2.51
CA ASN A 19 -19.77 -3.74 -1.16
C ASN A 19 -19.58 -5.27 -1.25
N ALA A 20 -18.34 -5.69 -1.52
CA ALA A 20 -17.98 -7.10 -1.60
C ALA A 20 -18.22 -7.84 -0.28
N ALA A 21 -17.95 -7.21 0.87
CA ALA A 21 -18.16 -7.82 2.19
C ALA A 21 -19.63 -8.16 2.44
N GLY A 22 -20.55 -7.23 2.17
CA GLY A 22 -21.99 -7.46 2.31
C GLY A 22 -22.52 -8.49 1.32
N THR A 23 -22.01 -8.47 0.08
CA THR A 23 -22.37 -9.45 -0.95
C THR A 23 -21.91 -10.85 -0.54
N GLY A 24 -20.67 -10.99 -0.07
CA GLY A 24 -20.12 -12.25 0.43
C GLY A 24 -20.87 -12.78 1.64
N ALA A 25 -21.25 -11.91 2.60
CA ALA A 25 -22.05 -12.31 3.75
C ALA A 25 -23.42 -12.86 3.33
N ARG A 26 -24.09 -12.22 2.35
CA ARG A 26 -25.37 -12.72 1.79
C ARG A 26 -25.19 -14.08 1.10
N ILE A 27 -24.12 -14.26 0.32
CA ILE A 27 -23.81 -15.53 -0.34
C ILE A 27 -23.60 -16.63 0.71
N ALA A 28 -22.75 -16.38 1.71
CA ALA A 28 -22.49 -17.33 2.78
C ALA A 28 -23.74 -17.63 3.63
N LEU A 29 -24.67 -16.67 3.78
CA LEU A 29 -25.91 -16.88 4.51
C LEU A 29 -26.89 -17.81 3.76
N LEU A 30 -27.01 -17.63 2.44
CA LEU A 30 -28.03 -18.31 1.61
C LEU A 30 -27.53 -19.59 0.94
N ASN A 31 -26.22 -19.83 0.88
CA ASN A 31 -25.63 -21.02 0.28
C ASN A 31 -24.58 -21.66 1.20
N HIS A 32 -24.88 -22.89 1.65
CA HIS A 32 -23.99 -23.69 2.50
C HIS A 32 -22.70 -24.13 1.79
N GLU A 33 -22.76 -24.48 0.50
CA GLU A 33 -21.58 -24.89 -0.26
C GLU A 33 -20.61 -23.72 -0.43
N SER A 34 -21.12 -22.54 -0.80
CA SER A 34 -20.31 -21.33 -0.90
C SER A 34 -19.74 -20.89 0.46
N ARG A 35 -20.45 -21.13 1.56
CA ARG A 35 -19.90 -20.88 2.90
C ARG A 35 -18.67 -21.77 3.15
N ASN A 36 -18.78 -23.06 2.87
CA ASN A 36 -17.66 -23.99 3.04
C ASN A 36 -16.47 -23.61 2.14
N GLU A 37 -16.74 -23.20 0.89
CA GLU A 37 -15.70 -22.69 -0.02
C GLU A 37 -14.98 -21.46 0.56
N ILE A 38 -15.74 -20.48 1.07
CA ILE A 38 -15.16 -19.28 1.70
C ILE A 38 -14.28 -19.67 2.91
N GLU A 39 -14.75 -20.60 3.75
CA GLU A 39 -13.98 -21.08 4.92
C GLU A 39 -12.65 -21.71 4.49
N GLU A 40 -12.65 -22.52 3.44
CA GLU A 40 -11.43 -23.14 2.91
C GLU A 40 -10.50 -22.11 2.27
N VAL A 41 -11.02 -21.13 1.52
CA VAL A 41 -10.20 -20.06 0.94
C VAL A 41 -9.52 -19.23 2.03
N VAL A 42 -10.22 -18.90 3.12
CA VAL A 42 -9.67 -18.12 4.23
C VAL A 42 -8.45 -18.79 4.87
N ARG A 43 -8.40 -20.14 4.92
CA ARG A 43 -7.23 -20.88 5.45
C ARG A 43 -5.94 -20.64 4.68
N HIS A 44 -6.05 -20.23 3.41
CA HIS A 44 -4.92 -19.98 2.52
C HIS A 44 -4.53 -18.50 2.46
N VAL A 45 -5.22 -17.62 3.18
CA VAL A 45 -4.91 -16.19 3.20
C VAL A 45 -3.70 -15.94 4.10
N GLU A 46 -2.63 -15.44 3.52
CA GLU A 46 -1.48 -14.94 4.26
C GLU A 46 -1.72 -13.49 4.71
N LYS A 47 -1.60 -13.25 6.02
CA LYS A 47 -1.72 -11.90 6.58
C LYS A 47 -0.36 -11.22 6.57
N VAL A 48 -0.22 -10.17 5.76
CA VAL A 48 0.94 -9.28 5.80
C VAL A 48 0.66 -8.12 6.76
N GLU A 49 1.43 -8.03 7.85
CA GLU A 49 1.32 -6.94 8.83
C GLU A 49 2.19 -5.76 8.43
N THR A 50 1.56 -4.73 7.85
CA THR A 50 2.26 -3.55 7.33
C THR A 50 3.08 -2.79 8.38
N ALA A 51 2.71 -2.87 9.66
CA ALA A 51 3.43 -2.21 10.75
C ALA A 51 4.82 -2.81 11.03
N VAL A 52 5.04 -4.07 10.67
CA VAL A 52 6.34 -4.77 10.86
C VAL A 52 7.08 -4.97 9.54
N GLU A 53 6.43 -4.69 8.41
CA GLU A 53 7.04 -4.83 7.08
C GLU A 53 8.06 -3.72 6.83
N SER A 54 9.33 -4.12 6.74
CA SER A 54 10.49 -3.23 6.63
C SER A 54 10.39 -2.22 5.48
N ASN A 55 9.78 -2.62 4.36
CA ASN A 55 9.69 -1.77 3.16
C ASN A 55 8.45 -0.87 3.15
N PHE A 56 7.49 -1.08 4.05
CA PHE A 56 6.19 -0.38 3.98
C PHE A 56 6.33 1.14 4.06
N GLN A 57 7.18 1.64 4.96
CA GLN A 57 7.41 3.09 5.09
C GLN A 57 7.96 3.69 3.79
N GLN A 58 8.90 3.02 3.13
CA GLN A 58 9.47 3.49 1.88
C GLN A 58 8.41 3.51 0.77
N HIS A 59 7.59 2.45 0.65
CA HIS A 59 6.48 2.40 -0.29
C HIS A 59 5.46 3.51 -0.04
N PHE A 60 5.11 3.75 1.22
CA PHE A 60 4.18 4.80 1.63
C PHE A 60 4.70 6.19 1.24
N VAL A 61 5.96 6.51 1.55
CA VAL A 61 6.57 7.80 1.21
C VAL A 61 6.60 8.02 -0.30
N ASN A 62 6.90 6.98 -1.08
CA ASN A 62 6.89 7.07 -2.55
C ASN A 62 5.47 7.31 -3.10
N ALA A 63 4.45 6.72 -2.46
CA ALA A 63 3.04 6.86 -2.85
C ALA A 63 2.39 8.19 -2.42
N MET A 64 3.08 9.05 -1.66
CA MET A 64 2.56 10.38 -1.28
C MET A 64 2.60 11.40 -2.42
N ALA A 65 3.41 11.18 -3.46
CA ALA A 65 3.43 12.03 -4.65
C ALA A 65 2.34 11.60 -5.64
N PHE A 66 1.89 12.54 -6.48
CA PHE A 66 0.88 12.26 -7.51
C PHE A 66 1.52 12.09 -8.89
N PRO A 67 1.31 10.97 -9.59
CA PRO A 67 0.63 9.75 -9.14
C PRO A 67 1.51 8.85 -8.24
N ASN A 68 2.83 8.97 -8.32
CA ASN A 68 3.81 8.34 -7.42
C ASN A 68 5.17 9.04 -7.63
N LYS A 69 6.09 8.92 -6.68
CA LYS A 69 7.43 9.52 -6.77
C LYS A 69 8.38 8.74 -7.69
N ILE A 70 8.22 7.41 -7.76
CA ILE A 70 9.15 6.50 -8.44
C ILE A 70 8.44 5.69 -9.52
N ASP A 71 7.22 5.23 -9.26
CA ASP A 71 6.49 4.39 -10.20
C ASP A 71 6.05 5.20 -11.43
N LYS A 72 6.32 4.66 -12.62
CA LYS A 72 5.95 5.27 -13.89
C LYS A 72 4.51 4.91 -14.26
N PHE A 73 3.81 5.84 -14.90
CA PHE A 73 2.43 5.66 -15.36
C PHE A 73 2.28 5.83 -16.88
N PRO A 74 2.95 4.97 -17.70
CA PRO A 74 2.92 5.09 -19.15
C PRO A 74 1.55 4.83 -19.78
N LYS A 75 0.68 4.01 -19.18
CA LYS A 75 -0.68 3.82 -19.70
C LYS A 75 -1.54 5.05 -19.41
N LEU A 76 -1.44 5.62 -18.21
CA LEU A 76 -2.10 6.88 -17.89
C LEU A 76 -1.66 8.03 -18.81
N ALA A 77 -0.37 8.15 -19.10
CA ALA A 77 0.17 9.20 -19.97
C ALA A 77 -0.36 9.18 -21.42
N LYS A 78 -0.97 8.07 -21.85
CA LYS A 78 -1.64 7.97 -23.15
C LYS A 78 -3.07 8.52 -23.11
N GLU A 79 -3.69 8.51 -21.95
CA GLU A 79 -5.08 8.92 -21.74
C GLU A 79 -5.17 10.40 -21.30
N VAL A 80 -4.15 10.92 -20.61
CA VAL A 80 -4.10 12.30 -20.12
C VAL A 80 -2.68 12.86 -20.21
N GLU A 81 -2.57 14.18 -20.39
CA GLU A 81 -1.31 14.90 -20.26
C GLU A 81 -0.88 14.95 -18.78
N LEU A 82 0.33 14.47 -18.49
CA LEU A 82 0.89 14.50 -17.15
C LEU A 82 1.73 15.78 -16.94
N PRO A 83 1.70 16.38 -15.74
CA PRO A 83 2.55 17.53 -15.43
C PRO A 83 4.03 17.14 -15.52
N ALA A 84 4.87 18.12 -15.84
CA ALA A 84 6.32 17.93 -15.86
C ALA A 84 6.82 17.48 -14.49
N GLU A 85 7.78 16.55 -14.46
CA GLU A 85 8.39 16.07 -13.22
C GLU A 85 9.11 17.22 -12.51
N ASN A 86 8.65 17.59 -11.31
CA ASN A 86 9.33 18.57 -10.48
C ASN A 86 10.57 17.90 -9.84
N MET A 87 11.78 18.21 -10.33
CA MET A 87 13.05 17.76 -9.75
C MET A 87 13.39 18.40 -8.38
N ASN A 88 12.44 19.03 -7.70
CA ASN A 88 12.63 19.56 -6.35
C ASN A 88 12.23 18.48 -5.35
N GLY A 89 13.15 17.56 -5.08
CA GLY A 89 12.96 16.50 -4.10
C GLY A 89 12.70 17.09 -2.72
N ASN A 90 11.44 17.10 -2.29
CA ASN A 90 11.11 17.29 -0.88
C ASN A 90 11.76 16.12 -0.11
N ILE A 91 12.85 16.45 0.57
CA ILE A 91 13.50 15.62 1.59
C ILE A 91 12.54 15.65 2.77
N TYR A 92 11.56 14.76 2.78
CA TYR A 92 10.99 14.32 4.05
C TYR A 92 12.04 13.41 4.69
N ASP A 93 13.06 14.02 5.30
CA ASP A 93 13.89 13.35 6.30
C ASP A 93 12.94 13.00 7.45
N ILE A 94 12.43 11.76 7.43
CA ILE A 94 11.80 11.20 8.61
C ILE A 94 12.96 10.92 9.55
N ASP A 95 13.18 11.85 10.49
CA ASP A 95 14.10 11.71 11.61
C ASP A 95 13.89 10.36 12.31
N VAL A 96 14.68 9.35 11.93
CA VAL A 96 14.83 8.13 12.71
C VAL A 96 15.66 8.51 13.93
N PRO A 97 15.13 8.47 15.17
CA PRO A 97 15.92 8.88 16.33
C PRO A 97 17.09 7.91 16.50
N ALA A 98 18.31 8.41 16.34
CA ALA A 98 19.53 7.62 16.55
C ALA A 98 19.58 7.04 17.98
N PRO A 99 20.04 5.79 18.17
CA PRO A 99 20.06 5.17 19.49
C PRO A 99 21.01 5.94 20.41
N LYS A 100 20.47 6.54 21.48
CA LYS A 100 21.25 7.23 22.52
C LYS A 100 22.27 6.27 23.12
N ARG A 101 23.55 6.43 22.72
CA ARG A 101 24.70 5.80 23.36
C ARG A 101 24.68 6.13 24.86
N ARG A 102 24.27 5.16 25.70
CA ARG A 102 24.40 5.23 27.16
C ARG A 102 25.88 5.38 27.51
N ARG A 103 26.29 6.61 27.87
CA ARG A 103 27.61 6.91 28.44
C ARG A 103 27.72 6.19 29.79
N ARG A 104 28.45 5.07 29.84
CA ARG A 104 28.84 4.40 31.09
C ARG A 104 29.75 5.39 31.85
N LYS A 105 29.27 5.97 32.95
CA LYS A 105 30.14 6.69 33.89
C LYS A 105 31.11 5.66 34.47
N LYS A 106 32.41 5.84 34.24
CA LYS A 106 33.44 5.12 35.00
C LYS A 106 33.36 5.60 36.44
N ALA A 107 33.07 4.67 37.36
CA ALA A 107 33.33 4.86 38.77
C ALA A 107 34.84 4.87 38.97
N ASN A 108 35.37 5.87 39.66
CA ASN A 108 36.72 5.83 40.22
C ASN A 108 36.66 6.39 41.64
N LEU A 109 37.52 5.79 42.47
CA LEU A 109 37.68 5.90 43.93
C LEU A 109 37.70 7.32 44.48
#